data_AF-A0A0P4VXJ7-F1
#
_entry.id   AF-A0A0P4VXJ7-F1
#
_cell.length_a   1.000
_cell.length_b   1.000
_cell.length_c   1.000
_cell.angle_alpha   90.00
_cell.angle_beta   90.00
_cell.angle_gamma   90.00
#
_symmetry.space_group_name_H-M   'P 1'
#
loop_
_entity.id
_entity.type
_entity.pdbx_description
1 polymer ?
#
loop_
_entity_poly.entity_id
_entity_poly.type
_entity_poly.pdbx_seq_one_letter_code
_entity_poly.pdbx_strand_id
1 'polypeptide(L)'
;MSKLEPPWAVDEPDGSNLENCAVVEGPLKMADARCDEQQCVVCAVPRRPVWKLLGACERYHRNTHFVALQDPSEGFLFRGYSDYRIVRDGSQWLWWDWRNSQTVATLSSGVNGVPIGRQDWRLTRPMCGQTEGETRRLLLTPCPADFFSCDDASCIRLYQRCDLKFDCRDKSDESGCQLVRFPPVYRPDLPPVVNNRNNESSPLPVTVRVIIESADVDTPSMHMHVNLNVSMTWQEARLNFLNLNEDYTLNR
;
A
#
# COMPACT_ATOMS: atom_id res chain seq x y z
N MET A 1 -28.51 19.63 16.05
CA MET A 1 -29.22 19.55 14.75
C MET A 1 -29.38 18.09 14.40
N SER A 2 -30.61 17.58 14.33
CA SER A 2 -30.87 16.22 13.88
C SER A 2 -30.36 16.06 12.45
N LYS A 3 -29.51 15.06 12.20
CA LYS A 3 -29.14 14.67 10.84
C LYS A 3 -30.42 14.29 10.11
N LEU A 4 -30.80 15.05 9.08
CA LEU A 4 -31.70 14.54 8.06
C LEU A 4 -30.89 13.59 7.20
N GLU A 5 -31.11 12.29 7.36
CA GLU A 5 -30.72 11.30 6.36
C GLU A 5 -31.88 11.19 5.36
N PRO A 6 -31.69 11.61 4.10
CA PRO A 6 -32.74 11.53 3.09
C PRO A 6 -33.11 10.05 2.84
N PRO A 7 -34.41 9.69 2.77
CA PRO A 7 -34.82 8.33 2.46
C PRO A 7 -34.54 7.99 0.99
N TRP A 8 -34.37 6.71 0.68
CA TRP A 8 -34.36 6.23 -0.70
C TRP A 8 -35.69 6.53 -1.40
N ALA A 9 -35.65 6.76 -2.70
CA ALA A 9 -36.84 6.89 -3.52
C ALA A 9 -37.57 5.54 -3.61
N VAL A 10 -38.78 5.57 -4.16
CA VAL A 10 -39.57 4.34 -4.31
C VAL A 10 -38.86 3.47 -5.33
N ASP A 11 -38.67 2.20 -4.99
CA ASP A 11 -37.96 1.18 -5.79
C ASP A 11 -36.43 1.34 -5.89
N GLU A 12 -35.83 2.22 -5.07
CA GLU A 12 -34.38 2.42 -5.00
C GLU A 12 -33.77 1.83 -3.71
N PRO A 13 -32.51 1.37 -3.72
CA PRO A 13 -31.62 1.19 -4.88
C PRO A 13 -31.92 -0.11 -5.66
N ASP A 14 -31.99 -0.06 -6.99
CA ASP A 14 -32.28 -1.21 -7.88
C ASP A 14 -31.16 -1.56 -8.88
N GLY A 15 -30.20 -0.67 -9.11
CA GLY A 15 -29.16 -0.81 -10.13
C GLY A 15 -27.92 -1.62 -9.74
N SER A 16 -27.93 -2.24 -8.55
CA SER A 16 -26.94 -3.21 -8.10
C SER A 16 -25.47 -2.73 -8.23
N ASN A 17 -24.67 -3.30 -9.13
CA ASN A 17 -23.26 -2.94 -9.33
C ASN A 17 -23.05 -1.93 -10.48
N LEU A 18 -24.08 -1.68 -11.31
CA LEU A 18 -24.00 -0.76 -12.44
C LEU A 18 -24.22 0.69 -11.96
N GLU A 19 -25.11 0.87 -10.99
CA GLU A 19 -25.45 2.16 -10.39
C GLU A 19 -24.95 2.16 -8.95
N ASN A 20 -23.64 2.32 -8.79
CA ASN A 20 -22.98 2.32 -7.49
C ASN A 20 -22.64 3.73 -6.97
N CYS A 21 -23.17 4.77 -7.61
CA CYS A 21 -23.21 6.14 -7.10
C CYS A 21 -24.63 6.46 -6.61
N ALA A 22 -24.77 7.46 -5.73
CA ALA A 22 -26.07 7.91 -5.26
C ALA A 22 -26.26 9.38 -5.60
N VAL A 23 -27.46 9.73 -6.06
CA VAL A 23 -27.89 11.09 -6.35
C VAL A 23 -29.03 11.48 -5.43
N VAL A 24 -29.16 12.78 -5.17
CA VAL A 24 -30.30 13.31 -4.43
C VAL A 24 -31.24 13.96 -5.43
N GLU A 25 -32.39 13.35 -5.65
CA GLU A 25 -33.43 13.83 -6.55
C GLU A 25 -34.57 14.52 -5.79
N GLY A 26 -35.09 15.59 -6.40
CA GLY A 26 -36.30 16.26 -5.92
C GLY A 26 -36.24 16.67 -4.43
N PRO A 27 -37.33 16.49 -3.65
CA PRO A 27 -37.44 16.94 -2.26
C PRO A 27 -36.65 16.01 -1.30
N LEU A 28 -35.33 15.89 -1.51
CA LEU A 28 -34.39 15.14 -0.66
C LEU A 28 -34.65 13.61 -0.63
N LYS A 29 -34.81 12.98 -1.79
CA LYS A 29 -34.82 11.51 -1.90
C LYS A 29 -33.51 11.01 -2.54
N MET A 30 -33.00 9.86 -2.10
CA MET A 30 -31.82 9.23 -2.69
C MET A 30 -32.24 8.24 -3.79
N ALA A 31 -31.58 8.29 -4.94
CA ALA A 31 -31.67 7.26 -5.99
C ALA A 31 -30.25 6.79 -6.31
N ASP A 32 -30.08 5.54 -6.74
CA ASP A 32 -28.81 5.11 -7.28
C ASP A 32 -28.64 5.64 -8.71
N ALA A 33 -27.38 5.77 -9.13
CA ALA A 33 -27.05 6.29 -10.45
C ALA A 33 -25.69 5.77 -10.89
N ARG A 34 -25.47 5.86 -12.20
CA ARG A 34 -24.19 5.59 -12.82
C ARG A 34 -23.18 6.68 -12.47
N CYS A 35 -22.00 6.27 -12.01
CA CYS A 35 -20.94 7.22 -11.64
C CYS A 35 -20.35 8.01 -12.83
N ASP A 36 -20.55 7.52 -14.06
CA ASP A 36 -20.08 8.18 -15.28
C ASP A 36 -21.08 9.22 -15.84
N GLU A 37 -22.31 9.25 -15.33
CA GLU A 37 -23.30 10.23 -15.75
C GLU A 37 -23.07 11.60 -15.09
N GLN A 38 -23.07 12.64 -15.91
CA GLN A 38 -22.96 14.02 -15.42
C GLN A 38 -24.31 14.49 -14.89
N GLN A 39 -24.38 14.68 -13.59
CA GLN A 39 -25.57 15.14 -12.89
C GLN A 39 -25.50 16.65 -12.61
N CYS A 40 -26.62 17.35 -12.84
CA CYS A 40 -26.73 18.76 -12.48
C CYS A 40 -26.98 18.89 -10.98
N VAL A 41 -25.93 19.20 -10.21
CA VAL A 41 -26.01 19.35 -8.76
C VAL A 41 -26.12 20.82 -8.33
N VAL A 42 -26.94 21.09 -7.31
CA VAL A 42 -27.12 22.44 -6.73
C VAL A 42 -25.82 22.97 -6.12
N CYS A 43 -24.99 22.08 -5.58
CA CYS A 43 -23.68 22.42 -5.06
C CYS A 43 -22.71 21.25 -5.26
N ALA A 44 -21.47 21.58 -5.59
CA ALA A 44 -20.38 20.64 -5.58
C ALA A 44 -19.73 20.69 -4.19
N VAL A 45 -19.87 19.62 -3.41
CA VAL A 45 -19.13 19.50 -2.15
C VAL A 45 -17.69 19.13 -2.51
N PRO A 46 -16.68 19.94 -2.15
CA PRO A 46 -15.30 19.60 -2.43
C PRO A 46 -14.96 18.24 -1.79
N ARG A 47 -14.27 17.38 -2.54
CA ARG A 47 -13.85 16.07 -2.05
C ARG A 47 -13.00 16.29 -0.80
N ARG A 48 -13.54 15.92 0.37
CA ARG A 48 -12.74 15.87 1.59
C ARG A 48 -11.61 14.86 1.38
N PRO A 49 -10.39 15.12 1.87
CA PRO A 49 -9.31 14.16 1.80
C PRO A 49 -9.77 12.86 2.48
N VAL A 50 -9.70 11.77 1.74
CA VAL A 50 -10.04 10.45 2.26
C VAL A 50 -8.80 9.86 2.89
N TRP A 51 -8.92 9.53 4.17
CA TRP A 51 -7.85 8.92 4.93
C TRP A 51 -7.93 7.41 4.79
N LYS A 52 -6.81 6.77 4.50
CA LYS A 52 -6.71 5.32 4.34
C LYS A 52 -5.94 4.74 5.52
N LEU A 53 -6.53 3.75 6.19
CA LEU A 53 -5.86 2.94 7.21
C LEU A 53 -5.26 1.70 6.57
N LEU A 54 -3.97 1.77 6.26
CA LEU A 54 -3.22 0.69 5.63
C LEU A 54 -2.63 -0.23 6.70
N GLY A 55 -2.53 -1.52 6.37
CA GLY A 55 -2.00 -2.57 7.25
C GLY A 55 -3.06 -3.36 8.02
N ALA A 56 -4.33 -2.93 8.05
CA ALA A 56 -5.41 -3.55 8.82
C ALA A 56 -5.89 -4.94 8.31
N CYS A 57 -5.40 -5.44 7.17
CA CYS A 57 -5.87 -6.66 6.47
C CYS A 57 -7.39 -6.79 6.36
N GLU A 58 -8.10 -5.66 6.33
CA GLU A 58 -9.54 -5.63 6.12
C GLU A 58 -9.86 -6.11 4.71
N ARG A 59 -10.89 -6.96 4.59
CA ARG A 59 -11.27 -7.57 3.31
C ARG A 59 -11.84 -6.55 2.33
N TYR A 60 -12.55 -5.55 2.84
CA TYR A 60 -13.22 -4.54 2.04
C TYR A 60 -12.55 -3.19 2.19
N HIS A 61 -12.17 -2.59 1.06
CA HIS A 61 -11.55 -1.26 1.05
C HIS A 61 -12.38 -0.21 1.79
N ARG A 62 -13.72 -0.23 1.73
CA ARG A 62 -14.57 0.73 2.48
C ARG A 62 -14.30 0.75 3.98
N ASN A 63 -13.87 -0.38 4.55
CA ASN A 63 -13.57 -0.50 5.98
C ASN A 63 -12.28 0.21 6.40
N THR A 64 -11.43 0.58 5.43
CA THR A 64 -10.17 1.28 5.67
C THR A 64 -10.24 2.75 5.28
N HIS A 65 -11.36 3.24 4.75
CA HIS A 65 -11.52 4.64 4.35
C HIS A 65 -12.21 5.45 5.44
N PHE A 66 -11.64 6.60 5.77
CA PHE A 66 -12.11 7.50 6.81
C PHE A 66 -12.18 8.95 6.32
N VAL A 67 -13.01 9.74 6.99
CA VAL A 67 -13.09 11.20 6.84
C VAL A 67 -12.74 11.83 8.20
N ALA A 68 -11.82 12.78 8.20
CA ALA A 68 -11.53 13.59 9.37
C ALA A 68 -12.67 14.60 9.63
N LEU A 69 -13.20 14.61 10.85
CA LEU A 69 -14.32 15.45 11.27
C LEU A 69 -14.01 16.08 12.64
N GLN A 70 -14.45 17.32 12.82
CA GLN A 70 -14.52 17.95 14.13
C GLN A 70 -15.97 17.86 14.62
N ASP A 71 -16.23 16.96 15.56
CA ASP A 71 -17.52 16.84 16.22
C ASP A 71 -17.60 17.81 17.42
N PRO A 72 -18.73 18.52 17.63
CA PRO A 72 -18.87 19.43 18.76
C PRO A 72 -18.79 18.77 20.14
N SER A 73 -19.21 17.50 20.25
CA SER A 73 -19.23 16.74 21.51
C SER A 73 -18.05 15.78 21.66
N GLU A 74 -17.64 15.12 20.59
CA GLU A 74 -16.59 14.10 20.61
C GLU A 74 -15.20 14.66 20.22
N GLY A 75 -15.14 15.91 19.75
CA GLY A 75 -13.91 16.55 19.29
C GLY A 75 -13.44 16.04 17.93
N PHE A 76 -12.12 16.06 17.70
CA PHE A 76 -11.54 15.61 16.44
C PHE A 76 -11.58 14.07 16.36
N LEU A 77 -12.17 13.53 15.30
CA LEU A 77 -12.28 12.09 15.06
C LEU A 77 -12.15 11.74 13.57
N PHE A 78 -11.86 10.47 13.29
CA PHE A 78 -11.96 9.94 11.94
C PHE A 78 -13.16 9.00 11.85
N ARG A 79 -14.13 9.36 11.01
CA ARG A 79 -15.32 8.54 10.76
C ARG A 79 -15.09 7.68 9.53
N GLY A 80 -15.17 6.37 9.69
CA GLY A 80 -15.08 5.41 8.59
C GLY A 80 -16.26 5.54 7.63
N TYR A 81 -16.07 5.03 6.41
CA TYR A 81 -17.16 4.87 5.43
C TYR A 81 -18.09 3.72 5.82
N SER A 82 -17.62 2.81 6.67
CA SER A 82 -18.40 1.73 7.28
C SER A 82 -18.57 1.96 8.79
N ASP A 83 -18.66 0.89 9.57
CA ASP A 83 -18.93 0.93 11.01
C ASP A 83 -17.71 1.33 11.85
N TYR A 84 -16.53 1.50 11.26
CA TYR A 84 -15.32 1.84 12.02
C TYR A 84 -15.16 3.34 12.30
N ARG A 85 -14.61 3.69 13.45
CA ARG A 85 -14.23 5.06 13.82
C ARG A 85 -12.88 5.07 14.53
N ILE A 86 -12.10 6.13 14.36
CA ILE A 86 -10.92 6.39 15.17
C ILE A 86 -11.23 7.60 16.04
N VAL A 87 -11.42 7.34 17.33
CA VAL A 87 -11.86 8.31 18.32
C VAL A 87 -10.80 8.46 19.40
N ARG A 88 -10.81 9.60 20.07
CA ARG A 88 -9.91 9.86 21.20
C ARG A 88 -10.66 9.64 22.51
N ASP A 89 -10.14 8.77 23.35
CA ASP A 89 -10.63 8.53 24.71
C ASP A 89 -9.55 8.99 25.70
N GLY A 90 -9.79 10.14 26.32
CA GLY A 90 -8.80 10.83 27.16
C GLY A 90 -7.47 11.12 26.44
N SER A 91 -6.41 10.43 26.84
CA SER A 91 -5.07 10.58 26.27
C SER A 91 -4.75 9.59 25.14
N GLN A 92 -5.60 8.59 24.90
CA GLN A 92 -5.33 7.51 23.95
C GLN A 92 -6.28 7.58 22.75
N TRP A 93 -5.79 7.08 21.61
CA TRP A 93 -6.60 6.91 20.41
C TRP A 93 -7.08 5.47 20.31
N LEU A 94 -8.36 5.29 20.03
CA LEU A 94 -9.03 4.02 19.91
C LEU A 94 -9.53 3.86 18.48
N TRP A 95 -9.17 2.75 17.85
CA TRP A 95 -9.85 2.28 16.66
C TRP A 95 -11.04 1.43 17.11
N TRP A 96 -12.24 1.96 16.91
CA TRP A 96 -13.49 1.47 17.49
C TRP A 96 -14.42 0.93 16.40
N ASP A 97 -15.01 -0.23 16.65
CA ASP A 97 -16.11 -0.78 15.89
C ASP A 97 -17.43 -0.27 16.47
N TRP A 98 -18.06 0.68 15.78
CA TRP A 98 -19.28 1.31 16.23
C TRP A 98 -20.45 0.33 16.34
N ARG A 99 -20.56 -0.60 15.39
CA ARG A 99 -21.69 -1.54 15.32
C ARG A 99 -21.65 -2.52 16.48
N ASN A 100 -20.47 -3.06 16.77
CA ASN A 100 -20.30 -4.07 17.82
C ASN A 100 -19.93 -3.48 19.18
N SER A 101 -19.69 -2.16 19.26
CA SER A 101 -19.23 -1.47 20.47
C SER A 101 -17.99 -2.11 21.07
N GLN A 102 -17.02 -2.44 20.22
CA GLN A 102 -15.76 -3.07 20.60
C GLN A 102 -14.56 -2.28 20.11
N THR A 103 -13.51 -2.25 20.93
CA THR A 103 -12.21 -1.72 20.52
C THR A 103 -11.50 -2.73 19.65
N VAL A 104 -11.06 -2.30 18.46
CA VAL A 104 -10.25 -3.10 17.55
C VAL A 104 -8.78 -3.05 17.95
N ALA A 105 -8.28 -1.83 18.16
CA ALA A 105 -6.91 -1.59 18.57
C ALA A 105 -6.79 -0.25 19.30
N THR A 106 -5.79 -0.15 20.17
CA THR A 106 -5.44 1.08 20.89
C THR A 106 -4.07 1.58 20.46
N LEU A 107 -3.91 2.89 20.36
CA LEU A 107 -2.63 3.48 19.95
C LEU A 107 -1.62 3.39 21.10
N SER A 108 -0.49 2.71 20.88
CA SER A 108 0.48 2.38 21.94
C SER A 108 1.26 3.59 22.44
N SER A 109 1.63 4.52 21.55
CA SER A 109 2.22 5.83 21.86
C SER A 109 2.29 6.64 20.57
N GLY A 110 1.39 7.61 20.40
CA GLY A 110 1.34 8.41 19.18
C GLY A 110 2.50 9.39 19.09
N VAL A 111 3.13 9.47 17.91
CA VAL A 111 4.03 10.59 17.59
C VAL A 111 3.18 11.86 17.59
N ASN A 112 3.48 12.81 18.48
CA ASN A 112 2.75 14.08 18.65
C ASN A 112 1.27 13.97 19.11
N GLY A 113 0.84 12.82 19.66
CA GLY A 113 -0.51 12.68 20.23
C GLY A 113 -1.66 12.66 19.21
N VAL A 114 -1.34 12.44 17.92
CA VAL A 114 -2.29 12.29 16.81
C VAL A 114 -2.13 10.91 16.16
N PRO A 115 -3.21 10.27 15.66
CA PRO A 115 -3.16 8.89 15.17
C PRO A 115 -2.80 8.82 13.68
N ILE A 116 -2.04 9.81 13.18
CA ILE A 116 -1.69 9.95 11.76
C ILE A 116 -0.31 9.38 11.50
N GLY A 117 -0.10 8.91 10.27
CA GLY A 117 1.17 8.36 9.85
C GLY A 117 1.33 6.91 10.28
N ARG A 118 2.56 6.41 10.23
CA ARG A 118 2.92 5.03 10.51
C ARG A 118 3.19 4.87 12.01
N GLN A 119 2.20 4.34 12.73
CA GLN A 119 2.24 4.22 14.18
C GLN A 119 1.89 2.81 14.64
N ASP A 120 2.27 2.53 15.88
CA ASP A 120 2.10 1.22 16.51
C ASP A 120 0.79 1.15 17.28
N TRP A 121 -0.05 0.19 16.90
CA TRP A 121 -1.36 -0.06 17.48
C TRP A 121 -1.36 -1.41 18.19
N ARG A 122 -1.71 -1.41 19.47
CA ARG A 122 -1.91 -2.62 20.26
C ARG A 122 -3.27 -3.21 19.95
N LEU A 123 -3.29 -4.45 19.45
CA LEU A 123 -4.50 -5.14 19.04
C LEU A 123 -5.29 -5.61 20.26
N THR A 124 -6.59 -5.36 20.26
CA THR A 124 -7.54 -5.90 21.27
C THR A 124 -8.28 -7.13 20.73
N ARG A 125 -8.16 -7.41 19.43
CA ARG A 125 -8.70 -8.61 18.79
C ARG A 125 -7.71 -9.15 17.75
N PRO A 126 -7.72 -10.45 17.43
CA PRO A 126 -6.79 -11.01 16.46
C PRO A 126 -7.00 -10.40 15.06
N MET A 127 -5.90 -10.11 14.37
CA MET A 127 -5.91 -9.45 13.06
C MET A 127 -4.66 -9.85 12.27
N CYS A 128 -4.78 -10.09 10.95
CA CYS A 128 -3.64 -10.42 10.09
C CYS A 128 -2.78 -11.61 10.54
N GLY A 129 -3.36 -12.59 11.25
CA GLY A 129 -2.62 -13.72 11.83
C GLY A 129 -1.85 -13.38 13.12
N GLN A 130 -2.00 -12.18 13.66
CA GLN A 130 -1.49 -11.75 14.97
C GLN A 130 -2.56 -11.95 16.04
N THR A 131 -2.15 -12.31 17.26
CA THR A 131 -3.07 -12.52 18.39
C THR A 131 -3.41 -11.22 19.11
N GLU A 132 -4.44 -11.26 19.97
CA GLU A 132 -4.75 -10.16 20.89
C GLU A 132 -3.55 -9.82 21.77
N GLY A 133 -3.34 -8.53 22.02
CA GLY A 133 -2.26 -8.00 22.84
C GLY A 133 -0.97 -7.70 22.07
N GLU A 134 -0.80 -8.23 20.86
CA GLU A 134 0.32 -7.90 19.98
C GLU A 134 0.22 -6.49 19.41
N THR A 135 1.37 -5.94 19.01
CA THR A 135 1.45 -4.62 18.40
C THR A 135 1.59 -4.75 16.89
N ARG A 136 0.81 -3.95 16.16
CA ARG A 136 0.84 -3.88 14.71
C ARG A 136 1.09 -2.45 14.23
N ARG A 137 1.97 -2.31 13.25
CA ARG A 137 2.27 -1.03 12.64
C ARG A 137 1.26 -0.70 11.54
N LEU A 138 0.39 0.28 11.80
CA LEU A 138 -0.65 0.74 10.87
C LEU A 138 -0.29 2.13 10.35
N LEU A 139 -0.69 2.42 9.11
CA LEU A 139 -0.47 3.73 8.49
C LEU A 139 -1.82 4.40 8.23
N LEU A 140 -2.10 5.51 8.91
CA LEU A 140 -3.24 6.36 8.61
C LEU A 140 -2.77 7.55 7.77
N THR A 141 -3.12 7.56 6.48
CA THR A 141 -2.57 8.53 5.51
C THR A 141 -3.65 9.19 4.66
N PRO A 142 -3.53 10.49 4.34
CA PRO A 142 -4.36 11.15 3.34
C PRO A 142 -3.77 11.06 1.93
N CYS A 143 -2.62 10.40 1.75
CA CYS A 143 -1.91 10.42 0.48
C CYS A 143 -2.68 9.70 -0.64
N PRO A 144 -2.67 10.26 -1.86
CA PRO A 144 -3.18 9.57 -3.05
C PRO A 144 -2.39 8.28 -3.35
N ALA A 145 -2.93 7.44 -4.24
CA ALA A 145 -2.31 6.16 -4.60
C ALA A 145 -0.92 6.34 -5.27
N ASP A 146 -0.71 7.44 -5.99
CA ASP A 146 0.54 7.72 -6.73
C ASP A 146 1.61 8.42 -5.88
N PHE A 147 1.41 8.47 -4.55
CA PHE A 147 2.30 9.12 -3.61
C PHE A 147 2.75 8.11 -2.55
N PHE A 148 4.02 8.21 -2.15
CA PHE A 148 4.52 7.51 -0.98
C PHE A 148 4.11 8.27 0.28
N SER A 149 3.69 7.54 1.31
CA SER A 149 3.37 8.09 2.63
C SER A 149 4.52 7.84 3.59
N CYS A 150 5.13 8.93 4.06
CA CYS A 150 6.13 8.94 5.10
C CYS A 150 5.55 8.46 6.46
N ASP A 151 6.40 8.15 7.43
CA ASP A 151 5.97 7.77 8.79
C ASP A 151 5.20 8.91 9.49
N ASP A 152 5.45 10.18 9.14
CA ASP A 152 4.77 11.37 9.64
C ASP A 152 3.47 11.74 8.88
N ALA A 153 3.03 10.88 7.95
CA ALA A 153 1.89 11.09 7.06
C ALA A 153 2.06 12.16 5.98
N SER A 154 3.28 12.72 5.80
CA SER A 154 3.56 13.56 4.64
C SER A 154 3.61 12.73 3.35
N CYS A 155 3.30 13.38 2.23
CA CYS A 155 3.19 12.74 0.92
C CYS A 155 4.30 13.23 0.01
N ILE A 156 5.10 12.30 -0.52
CA ILE A 156 6.09 12.56 -1.56
C ILE A 156 5.75 11.74 -2.80
N ARG A 157 6.33 12.07 -3.95
CA ARG A 157 6.12 11.29 -5.18
C ARG A 157 6.74 9.91 -5.04
N LEU A 158 6.17 8.90 -5.69
CA LEU A 158 6.70 7.54 -5.64
C LEU A 158 8.16 7.43 -6.14
N TYR A 159 8.59 8.25 -7.11
CA TYR A 159 9.96 8.23 -7.61
C TYR A 159 11.01 8.79 -6.62
N GLN A 160 10.55 9.53 -5.60
CA GLN A 160 11.39 10.09 -4.53
C GLN A 160 11.62 9.08 -3.39
N ARG A 161 11.02 7.89 -3.49
CA ARG A 161 11.25 6.81 -2.53
C ARG A 161 12.53 6.09 -2.92
N CYS A 162 13.49 6.01 -2.00
CA CYS A 162 14.78 5.32 -2.22
C CYS A 162 15.61 5.97 -3.33
N ASP A 163 15.68 7.30 -3.35
CA ASP A 163 16.42 8.07 -4.35
C ASP A 163 17.75 8.64 -3.82
N LEU A 164 18.18 8.19 -2.63
CA LEU A 164 19.38 8.64 -1.90
C LEU A 164 19.28 10.06 -1.36
N LYS A 165 18.07 10.66 -1.36
CA LYS A 165 17.82 11.99 -0.83
C LYS A 165 16.68 11.94 0.18
N PHE A 166 16.90 12.58 1.34
CA PHE A 166 15.83 12.72 2.33
C PHE A 166 14.86 13.81 1.91
N ASP A 167 13.70 13.42 1.40
CA ASP A 167 12.56 14.27 1.07
C ASP A 167 11.47 14.25 2.16
N CYS A 168 11.31 13.14 2.88
CA CYS A 168 10.46 13.12 4.08
C CYS A 168 11.13 13.88 5.24
N ARG A 169 10.33 14.56 6.08
CA ARG A 169 10.85 15.22 7.30
C ARG A 169 11.43 14.25 8.32
N ASP A 170 10.85 13.05 8.38
CA ASP A 170 11.27 11.95 9.24
C ASP A 170 12.30 11.02 8.59
N LYS A 171 12.70 11.30 7.34
CA LYS A 171 13.68 10.50 6.56
C LYS A 171 13.24 9.05 6.29
N SER A 172 11.94 8.77 6.43
CA SER A 172 11.39 7.41 6.27
C SER A 172 11.40 6.91 4.83
N ASP A 173 11.44 7.83 3.86
CA ASP A 173 11.62 7.59 2.42
C ASP A 173 12.95 6.94 2.04
N GLU A 174 13.95 6.96 2.90
CA GLU A 174 15.23 6.26 2.65
C GLU A 174 15.42 5.04 3.57
N SER A 175 14.37 4.66 4.32
CA SER A 175 14.40 3.51 5.24
C SER A 175 13.90 2.23 4.56
N GLY A 176 14.59 1.09 4.68
CA GLY A 176 14.09 -0.19 4.14
C GLY A 176 14.03 -0.27 2.60
N CYS A 177 14.97 0.37 1.92
CA CYS A 177 15.11 0.40 0.46
C CYS A 177 15.74 -0.88 -0.13
N GLN A 178 15.19 -2.05 0.25
CA GLN A 178 15.64 -3.31 -0.35
C GLN A 178 15.13 -3.40 -1.79
N LEU A 179 16.01 -3.74 -2.74
CA LEU A 179 15.66 -3.92 -4.15
C LEU A 179 15.14 -5.32 -4.45
N VAL A 180 15.57 -6.31 -3.66
CA VAL A 180 15.28 -7.72 -3.90
C VAL A 180 14.79 -8.35 -2.61
N ARG A 181 13.61 -8.97 -2.67
CA ARG A 181 13.07 -9.82 -1.61
C ARG A 181 13.11 -11.29 -2.03
N PHE A 182 13.96 -12.03 -1.33
CA PHE A 182 14.06 -13.49 -1.46
C PHE A 182 12.87 -14.17 -0.76
N PRO A 183 12.23 -15.19 -1.37
CA PRO A 183 11.24 -16.00 -0.67
C PRO A 183 11.89 -16.79 0.48
N PRO A 184 11.15 -17.14 1.55
CA PRO A 184 11.71 -17.88 2.69
C PRO A 184 12.36 -19.22 2.33
N VAL A 185 11.93 -19.84 1.23
CA VAL A 185 12.44 -21.13 0.72
C VAL A 185 13.45 -20.94 -0.41
N TYR A 186 14.01 -19.74 -0.57
CA TYR A 186 14.99 -19.48 -1.63
C TYR A 186 16.25 -20.29 -1.41
N ARG A 187 16.63 -21.05 -2.44
CA ARG A 187 17.85 -21.86 -2.47
C ARG A 187 18.74 -21.38 -3.62
N PRO A 188 19.84 -20.65 -3.32
CA PRO A 188 20.72 -20.12 -4.35
C PRO A 188 21.48 -21.23 -5.10
N ASP A 189 21.60 -22.42 -4.50
CA ASP A 189 22.16 -23.63 -5.08
C ASP A 189 21.29 -24.25 -6.17
N LEU A 190 19.99 -23.92 -6.21
CA LEU A 190 19.06 -24.49 -7.17
C LEU A 190 18.76 -23.48 -8.28
N PRO A 191 18.80 -23.88 -9.56
CA PRO A 191 18.36 -23.02 -10.65
C PRO A 191 16.85 -22.75 -10.56
N PRO A 192 16.37 -21.58 -11.05
CA PRO A 192 14.95 -21.33 -11.16
C PRO A 192 14.26 -22.35 -12.06
N VAL A 193 13.07 -22.77 -11.66
CA VAL A 193 12.25 -23.71 -12.43
C VAL A 193 11.68 -22.98 -13.64
N VAL A 194 11.96 -23.52 -14.83
CA VAL A 194 11.36 -23.06 -16.07
C VAL A 194 10.07 -23.86 -16.30
N ASN A 195 8.91 -23.27 -15.97
CA ASN A 195 7.62 -23.92 -16.21
C ASN A 195 7.31 -23.92 -17.70
N ASN A 196 7.53 -25.07 -18.36
CA ASN A 196 7.11 -25.26 -19.74
C ASN A 196 5.66 -25.75 -19.79
N ARG A 197 4.92 -25.45 -20.87
CA ARG A 197 3.49 -25.82 -21.01
C ARG A 197 3.20 -27.32 -20.85
N ASN A 198 4.22 -28.16 -21.00
CA ASN A 198 4.13 -29.61 -20.94
C ASN A 198 4.53 -30.21 -19.57
N ASN A 199 4.77 -29.39 -18.53
CA ASN A 199 5.29 -29.83 -17.22
C ASN A 199 6.63 -30.59 -17.27
N GLU A 200 7.36 -30.50 -18.38
CA GLU A 200 8.72 -31.03 -18.50
C GLU A 200 9.71 -30.02 -17.93
N SER A 201 10.64 -30.51 -17.11
CA SER A 201 11.76 -29.72 -16.60
C SER A 201 12.71 -29.36 -17.73
N SER A 202 12.61 -28.13 -18.22
CA SER A 202 13.55 -27.58 -19.21
C SER A 202 14.81 -27.03 -18.52
N PRO A 203 16.00 -27.14 -19.15
CA PRO A 203 17.20 -26.48 -18.65
C PRO A 203 17.02 -24.95 -18.63
N LEU A 204 17.68 -24.27 -17.69
CA LEU A 204 17.67 -22.82 -17.59
C LEU A 204 18.39 -22.20 -18.80
N PRO A 205 17.73 -21.36 -19.62
CA PRO A 205 18.43 -20.60 -20.65
C PRO A 205 19.37 -19.58 -20.01
N VAL A 206 20.67 -19.73 -20.26
CA VAL A 206 21.72 -18.80 -19.83
C VAL A 206 22.40 -18.23 -21.08
N THR A 207 22.37 -16.92 -21.22
CA THR A 207 23.11 -16.22 -22.27
C THR A 207 24.51 -15.92 -21.75
N VAL A 208 25.53 -16.46 -22.41
CA VAL A 208 26.94 -16.22 -22.08
C VAL A 208 27.55 -15.33 -23.13
N ARG A 209 28.16 -14.23 -22.70
CA ARG A 209 28.93 -13.31 -23.55
C ARG A 209 30.37 -13.30 -23.07
N VAL A 210 31.27 -13.74 -23.95
CA VAL A 210 32.72 -13.78 -23.70
C VAL A 210 33.39 -12.73 -24.59
N ILE A 211 34.15 -11.83 -23.98
CA ILE A 211 34.99 -10.86 -24.68
C ILE A 211 36.44 -11.18 -24.38
N ILE A 212 37.26 -11.36 -25.42
CA ILE A 212 38.71 -11.47 -25.28
C ILE A 212 39.28 -10.06 -25.23
N GLU A 213 39.92 -9.71 -24.11
CA GLU A 213 40.56 -8.40 -23.92
C GLU A 213 41.97 -8.41 -24.51
N SER A 214 42.71 -9.50 -24.29
CA SER A 214 44.04 -9.70 -24.85
C SER A 214 44.35 -11.19 -24.98
N ALA A 215 45.28 -11.51 -25.88
CA ALA A 215 45.77 -12.85 -26.07
C ALA A 215 47.27 -12.81 -26.39
N ASP A 216 48.02 -13.71 -25.76
CA ASP A 216 49.45 -13.94 -26.00
C ASP A 216 49.67 -15.43 -26.28
N VAL A 217 50.59 -15.76 -27.20
CA VAL A 217 50.80 -17.13 -27.68
C VAL A 217 52.26 -17.53 -27.49
N ASP A 218 52.49 -18.53 -26.63
CA ASP A 218 53.79 -19.15 -26.41
C ASP A 218 53.92 -20.42 -27.27
N THR A 219 54.60 -20.30 -28.40
CA THR A 219 54.76 -21.40 -29.37
C THR A 219 55.71 -22.51 -28.92
N PRO A 220 56.84 -22.26 -28.21
CA PRO A 220 57.64 -23.32 -27.60
C PRO A 220 56.89 -24.23 -26.63
N SER A 221 56.01 -23.66 -25.80
CA SER A 221 55.23 -24.43 -24.81
C SER A 221 53.84 -24.85 -25.28
N MET A 222 53.44 -24.40 -26.48
CA MET A 222 52.10 -24.62 -27.03
C MET A 222 50.98 -24.12 -26.10
N HIS A 223 51.21 -22.99 -25.43
CA HIS A 223 50.23 -22.36 -24.55
C HIS A 223 49.76 -21.01 -25.10
N MET A 224 48.53 -20.65 -24.75
CA MET A 224 47.94 -19.35 -25.06
C MET A 224 47.41 -18.73 -23.77
N HIS A 225 47.89 -17.55 -23.44
CA HIS A 225 47.41 -16.77 -22.32
C HIS A 225 46.35 -15.81 -22.82
N VAL A 226 45.12 -15.93 -22.30
CA VAL A 226 43.99 -15.10 -22.73
C VAL A 226 43.40 -14.39 -21.53
N ASN A 227 43.23 -13.08 -21.65
CA ASN A 227 42.44 -12.31 -20.71
C ASN A 227 41.00 -12.21 -21.25
N LEU A 228 40.03 -12.61 -20.43
CA LEU A 228 38.64 -12.77 -20.82
C LEU A 228 37.73 -12.01 -19.85
N ASN A 229 36.74 -11.31 -20.41
CA ASN A 229 35.60 -10.79 -19.67
C ASN A 229 34.36 -11.63 -20.01
N VAL A 230 33.85 -12.36 -19.03
CA VAL A 230 32.71 -13.26 -19.17
C VAL A 230 31.51 -12.68 -18.43
N SER A 231 30.43 -12.39 -19.16
CA SER A 231 29.14 -12.04 -18.58
C SER A 231 28.09 -13.11 -18.85
N MET A 232 27.28 -13.40 -17.84
CA MET A 232 26.19 -14.38 -17.91
C MET A 232 24.88 -13.69 -17.54
N THR A 233 23.83 -13.95 -18.32
CA THR A 233 22.50 -13.40 -18.12
C THR A 233 21.47 -14.53 -18.11
N TRP A 234 20.63 -14.58 -17.08
CA TRP A 234 19.52 -15.53 -16.96
C TRP A 234 18.33 -14.84 -16.31
N GLN A 235 17.14 -15.43 -16.44
CA GLN A 235 15.92 -14.95 -15.80
C GLN A 235 15.69 -15.67 -14.47
N GLU A 236 15.46 -14.91 -13.40
CA GLU A 236 15.17 -15.44 -12.08
C GLU A 236 13.72 -15.09 -11.68
N ALA A 237 12.82 -16.06 -11.84
CA ALA A 237 11.39 -15.87 -11.61
C ALA A 237 10.99 -15.95 -10.11
N ARG A 238 11.88 -16.39 -9.22
CA ARG A 238 11.57 -16.58 -7.79
C ARG A 238 11.72 -15.31 -6.97
N LEU A 239 12.38 -14.29 -7.50
CA LEU A 239 12.66 -13.03 -6.80
C LEU A 239 11.54 -12.02 -6.98
N ASN A 240 11.26 -11.27 -5.92
CA ASN A 240 10.40 -10.08 -6.02
C ASN A 240 11.29 -8.85 -5.96
N PHE A 241 11.21 -8.01 -6.98
CA PHE A 241 11.86 -6.72 -6.96
C PHE A 241 10.97 -5.69 -6.27
N LEU A 242 11.57 -4.87 -5.41
CA LEU A 242 10.90 -3.85 -4.61
C LEU A 242 11.62 -2.51 -4.81
N ASN A 243 10.90 -1.39 -4.64
CA ASN A 243 11.47 -0.04 -4.69
C ASN A 243 12.36 0.25 -5.92
N LEU A 244 12.01 -0.31 -7.09
CA LEU A 244 12.75 -0.03 -8.33
C LEU A 244 12.50 1.41 -8.76
N ASN A 245 13.58 2.12 -9.06
CA ASN A 245 13.57 3.45 -9.63
C ASN A 245 13.65 3.39 -11.17
N GLU A 246 13.08 4.38 -11.84
CA GLU A 246 13.23 4.57 -13.29
C GLU A 246 14.68 4.91 -13.65
N ASP A 247 15.38 5.66 -12.79
CA ASP A 247 16.82 5.83 -12.90
C ASP A 247 17.53 4.58 -12.38
N TYR A 248 18.02 3.77 -13.32
CA TYR A 248 18.74 2.53 -13.03
C TYR A 248 20.02 2.74 -12.21
N THR A 249 20.58 3.95 -12.17
CA THR A 249 21.78 4.24 -11.36
C THR A 249 21.49 4.24 -9.87
N LEU A 250 20.23 4.44 -9.48
CA LEU A 250 19.73 4.42 -8.10
C LEU A 250 19.35 3.01 -7.62
N ASN A 251 19.22 2.04 -8.53
CA ASN A 251 18.92 0.64 -8.20
C ASN A 251 20.20 -0.10 -7.77
N ARG A 252 20.81 0.32 -6.65
CA ARG A 252 22.03 -0.29 -6.08
C ARG A 252 21.81 -0.90 -4.70
#